data_AF-A0A1T3J1C7-F1
#
_entry.id   AF-A0A1T3J1C7-F1
#
_cell.length_a   1.000
_cell.length_b   1.000
_cell.length_c   1.000
_cell.angle_alpha   90.00
_cell.angle_beta   90.00
_cell.angle_gamma   90.00
#
_symmetry.space_group_name_H-M   'P 1'
#
loop_
_entity.id
_entity.type
_entity.pdbx_description
1 polymer ?
#
loop_
_entity_poly.entity_id
_entity_poly.type
_entity_poly.pdbx_seq_one_letter_code
_entity_poly.pdbx_strand_id
1 'polypeptide(L)'
;MKKAILLCSTLIMSGFIFGQKTEGTPVLGGDKDAHGCKASAGYTFSYVKNDCVRTFEQKIQLKEQNPKASYTSNAAVIFSKNMKKAEIFVPESQQSVILNRTGKGSVWKRGDYVLFVSNKKYALKKGNSIIFMQ
;
A
#
# COMPACT_ATOMS: atom_id res chain seq x y z
N MET A 1 24.88 57.87 40.86
CA MET A 1 25.99 57.51 41.78
C MET A 1 25.90 56.01 42.02
N LYS A 2 26.82 55.22 41.44
CA LYS A 2 27.85 54.47 42.19
C LYS A 2 27.20 53.54 43.24
N LYS A 3 27.04 52.23 43.04
CA LYS A 3 28.01 51.10 43.04
C LYS A 3 27.17 49.89 43.56
N ALA A 4 27.44 48.61 43.40
CA ALA A 4 28.65 47.88 43.12
C ALA A 4 28.27 46.55 42.45
N ILE A 5 29.15 46.11 41.56
CA ILE A 5 29.31 44.73 41.13
C ILE A 5 29.68 43.90 42.36
N LEU A 6 28.99 42.79 42.61
CA LEU A 6 29.52 41.69 43.41
C LEU A 6 29.39 40.41 42.58
N LEU A 7 30.53 40.01 42.02
CA LEU A 7 30.78 38.70 41.44
C LEU A 7 30.75 37.68 42.57
N CYS A 8 29.79 36.76 42.57
CA CYS A 8 29.90 35.53 43.32
C CYS A 8 29.82 34.37 42.34
N SER A 9 30.99 33.85 42.04
CA SER A 9 31.23 32.62 41.30
C SER A 9 30.53 31.45 41.99
N THR A 10 29.55 30.83 41.34
CA THR A 10 29.07 29.49 41.68
C THR A 10 28.91 28.66 40.43
N LEU A 11 29.98 27.91 40.14
CA LEU A 11 30.02 26.54 39.64
C LEU A 11 28.87 26.10 38.72
N ILE A 12 29.24 25.96 37.45
CA ILE A 12 28.61 25.12 36.43
C ILE A 12 28.43 23.71 37.01
N MET A 13 27.19 23.31 37.30
CA MET A 13 26.82 21.90 37.39
C MET A 13 25.97 21.59 36.17
N SER A 14 26.66 21.31 35.08
CA SER A 14 26.13 20.80 33.83
C SER A 14 25.45 19.45 34.08
N GLY A 15 24.18 19.49 34.46
CA GLY A 15 23.28 18.35 34.35
C GLY A 15 22.87 18.16 32.89
N PHE A 16 23.80 17.75 32.03
CA PHE A 16 23.39 17.02 30.84
C PHE A 16 22.73 15.75 31.34
N ILE A 17 21.41 15.76 31.45
CA ILE A 17 20.66 14.51 31.37
C ILE A 17 20.96 13.98 29.99
N PHE A 18 21.98 13.12 29.93
CA PHE A 18 22.22 12.24 28.82
C PHE A 18 20.96 11.38 28.75
N GLY A 19 19.97 11.84 27.99
CA GLY A 19 18.84 11.03 27.61
C GLY A 19 19.44 9.81 26.95
N GLN A 20 19.51 8.70 27.70
CA GLN A 20 19.86 7.41 27.13
C GLN A 20 18.84 7.20 26.02
N LYS A 21 19.26 7.40 24.77
CA LYS A 21 18.62 6.76 23.64
C LYS A 21 18.79 5.29 23.92
N THR A 22 17.80 4.70 24.58
CA THR A 22 17.58 3.26 24.47
C THR A 22 17.44 3.05 22.98
N GLU A 23 18.51 2.61 22.33
CA GLU A 23 18.40 1.95 21.04
C GLU A 23 17.66 0.64 21.35
N GLY A 24 16.34 0.79 21.51
CA GLY A 24 15.43 -0.31 21.71
C GLY A 24 15.64 -1.24 20.53
N THR A 25 15.87 -2.51 20.84
CA THR A 25 15.88 -3.55 19.84
C THR A 25 14.68 -3.35 18.92
N PRO A 26 14.86 -3.24 17.59
CA PRO A 26 13.75 -3.00 16.68
C PRO A 26 12.72 -4.11 16.90
N VAL A 27 11.49 -3.70 17.23
CA VAL A 27 10.39 -4.65 17.45
C VAL A 27 10.10 -5.34 16.12
N LEU A 28 10.59 -6.56 15.97
CA LEU A 28 10.37 -7.37 14.78
C LEU A 28 8.87 -7.73 14.69
N GLY A 29 8.25 -7.49 13.53
CA GLY A 29 6.85 -7.82 13.28
C GLY A 29 5.81 -6.87 13.91
N GLY A 30 6.24 -5.68 14.33
CA GLY A 30 5.39 -4.57 14.77
C GLY A 30 4.88 -3.66 13.62
N ASP A 31 5.10 -4.05 12.37
CA ASP A 31 4.80 -3.30 11.15
C ASP A 31 3.32 -3.42 10.69
N LYS A 32 2.40 -3.54 11.65
CA LYS A 32 0.97 -3.57 11.34
C LYS A 32 0.52 -2.18 10.87
N ASP A 33 -0.21 -2.14 9.75
CA ASP A 33 -0.89 -0.92 9.30
C ASP A 33 -2.15 -0.61 10.14
N ALA A 34 -2.87 0.45 9.78
CA ALA A 34 -4.11 0.86 10.46
C ALA A 34 -5.24 -0.18 10.41
N HIS A 35 -5.15 -1.15 9.49
CA HIS A 35 -6.09 -2.27 9.38
C HIS A 35 -5.57 -3.54 10.07
N GLY A 36 -4.38 -3.50 10.67
CA GLY A 36 -3.74 -4.63 11.33
C GLY A 36 -2.97 -5.55 10.37
N CYS A 37 -2.80 -5.18 9.10
CA CYS A 37 -2.10 -5.97 8.11
C CYS A 37 -0.58 -5.81 8.25
N LYS A 38 0.15 -6.92 8.25
CA LYS A 38 1.62 -6.95 8.35
C LYS A 38 2.25 -6.92 6.96
N ALA A 39 2.74 -5.75 6.53
CA ALA A 39 3.30 -5.55 5.21
C ALA A 39 4.57 -6.41 4.95
N SER A 40 5.41 -6.61 5.97
CA SER A 40 6.61 -7.47 5.92
C SER A 40 6.30 -8.93 5.62
N ALA A 41 5.10 -9.40 5.96
CA ALA A 41 4.62 -10.74 5.62
C ALA A 41 3.85 -10.77 4.28
N GLY A 42 3.86 -9.66 3.53
CA GLY A 42 3.20 -9.51 2.24
C GLY A 42 1.69 -9.27 2.32
N TYR A 43 1.15 -8.96 3.50
CA TYR A 43 -0.27 -8.66 3.66
C TYR A 43 -0.59 -7.21 3.32
N THR A 44 -1.74 -7.01 2.68
CA THR A 44 -2.37 -5.72 2.44
C THR A 44 -3.87 -5.84 2.67
N PHE A 45 -4.53 -4.75 3.05
CA PHE A 45 -5.96 -4.77 3.32
C PHE A 45 -6.77 -4.81 2.02
N SER A 46 -7.69 -5.78 1.92
CA SER A 46 -8.70 -5.82 0.87
C SER A 46 -10.01 -5.26 1.39
N TYR A 47 -10.47 -4.16 0.81
CA TYR A 47 -11.76 -3.57 1.16
C TYR A 47 -12.94 -4.44 0.75
N VAL A 48 -12.85 -5.21 -0.33
CA VAL A 48 -13.97 -6.08 -0.76
C VAL A 48 -14.07 -7.36 0.05
N LYS A 49 -12.95 -7.86 0.60
CA LYS A 49 -12.95 -8.98 1.55
C LYS A 49 -13.10 -8.55 3.01
N ASN A 50 -12.79 -7.29 3.32
CA ASN A 50 -12.66 -6.78 4.68
C ASN A 50 -11.68 -7.61 5.51
N ASP A 51 -10.51 -7.90 4.92
CA ASP A 51 -9.50 -8.79 5.49
C ASP A 51 -8.11 -8.49 4.91
N CYS A 52 -7.07 -8.90 5.63
CA CYS A 52 -5.69 -8.84 5.16
C CYS A 52 -5.42 -9.99 4.20
N VAL A 53 -4.96 -9.65 2.99
CA VAL A 53 -4.70 -10.62 1.92
C VAL A 53 -3.27 -10.50 1.41
N ARG A 54 -2.74 -11.59 0.88
CA ARG A 54 -1.51 -11.59 0.10
C ARG A 54 -1.87 -11.58 -1.38
N THR A 55 -1.49 -10.52 -2.09
CA THR A 55 -1.89 -10.31 -3.49
C THR A 55 -1.40 -11.43 -4.40
N PHE A 56 -0.20 -11.97 -4.14
CA PHE A 56 0.39 -13.09 -4.88
C PHE A 56 -0.32 -14.44 -4.69
N GLU A 57 -1.19 -14.58 -3.68
CA GLU A 57 -1.99 -15.79 -3.45
C GLU A 57 -3.38 -15.71 -4.07
N GLN A 58 -3.75 -14.56 -4.64
CA GLN A 58 -5.07 -14.39 -5.22
C GLN A 58 -5.17 -15.14 -6.56
N LYS A 59 -6.34 -15.76 -6.80
CA LYS A 59 -6.59 -16.63 -7.97
C LYS A 59 -6.42 -15.93 -9.32
N ILE A 60 -6.70 -14.63 -9.37
CA ILE A 60 -6.65 -13.85 -10.61
C ILE A 60 -5.41 -12.97 -10.53
N GLN A 61 -4.38 -13.41 -11.24
CA GLN A 61 -3.16 -12.65 -11.50
C GLN A 61 -3.18 -12.18 -12.96
N LEU A 62 -2.90 -10.90 -13.17
CA LEU A 62 -2.76 -10.29 -14.49
C LEU A 62 -1.29 -9.91 -14.68
N LYS A 63 -0.68 -10.37 -15.77
CA LYS A 63 0.72 -10.07 -16.11
C LYS A 63 0.83 -8.74 -16.82
N GLU A 64 1.83 -7.95 -16.48
CA GLU A 64 2.13 -6.68 -17.14
C GLU A 64 2.35 -6.87 -18.64
N GLN A 65 1.83 -5.94 -19.43
CA GLN A 65 1.99 -5.92 -20.88
C GLN A 65 3.05 -4.90 -21.26
N ASN A 66 4.02 -5.31 -22.07
CA ASN A 66 5.15 -4.48 -22.52
C ASN A 66 5.94 -3.86 -21.34
N PRO A 67 6.48 -4.69 -20.43
CA PRO A 67 7.27 -4.19 -19.31
C PRO A 67 8.47 -3.40 -19.84
N LYS A 68 8.70 -2.22 -19.26
CA LYS A 68 9.87 -1.38 -19.59
C LYS A 68 11.09 -1.74 -18.76
N ALA A 69 10.88 -2.38 -17.61
CA ALA A 69 11.92 -2.87 -16.74
C ALA A 69 12.42 -4.26 -17.19
N SER A 70 13.53 -4.71 -16.62
CA SER A 70 14.04 -6.07 -16.82
C SER A 70 13.19 -7.16 -16.14
N TYR A 71 12.16 -6.77 -15.38
CA TYR A 71 11.23 -7.66 -14.71
C TYR A 71 9.79 -7.36 -15.12
N THR A 72 8.91 -8.35 -14.95
CA THR A 72 7.48 -8.26 -15.23
C THR A 72 6.72 -8.18 -13.92
N SER A 73 5.89 -7.16 -13.75
CA SER A 73 5.02 -7.04 -12.59
C SER A 73 3.70 -7.79 -12.80
N ASN A 74 3.03 -8.13 -11.70
CA ASN A 74 1.68 -8.66 -11.74
C ASN A 74 0.71 -7.73 -11.01
N ALA A 75 -0.53 -7.68 -11.49
CA ALA A 75 -1.65 -7.12 -10.77
C ALA A 75 -2.59 -8.23 -10.28
N ALA A 76 -3.11 -8.11 -9.06
CA ALA A 76 -4.08 -9.05 -8.53
C ALA A 76 -5.51 -8.49 -8.62
N VAL A 77 -6.50 -9.37 -8.80
CA VAL A 77 -7.92 -9.00 -8.79
C VAL A 77 -8.67 -9.81 -7.73
N ILE A 78 -9.46 -9.11 -6.92
CA ILE A 78 -10.38 -9.71 -5.95
C ILE A 78 -11.79 -9.21 -6.24
N PHE A 79 -12.73 -10.13 -6.47
CA PHE A 79 -14.13 -9.78 -6.64
C PHE A 79 -14.88 -9.83 -5.30
N SER A 80 -15.82 -8.90 -5.13
CA SER A 80 -16.87 -9.03 -4.12
C SER A 80 -17.74 -10.27 -4.41
N LYS A 81 -18.36 -10.86 -3.37
CA LYS A 81 -19.21 -12.06 -3.50
C LYS A 81 -20.31 -11.94 -4.58
N ASN A 82 -20.90 -10.76 -4.75
CA ASN A 82 -21.96 -10.49 -5.73
C ASN A 82 -21.43 -10.03 -7.10
N MET A 83 -20.11 -10.05 -7.31
CA MET A 83 -19.43 -9.59 -8.52
C MET A 83 -19.70 -8.12 -8.89
N LYS A 84 -20.30 -7.30 -8.00
CA LYS A 84 -20.57 -5.87 -8.29
C LYS A 84 -19.33 -5.00 -8.17
N LYS A 85 -18.34 -5.43 -7.40
CA LYS A 85 -17.05 -4.76 -7.22
C LYS A 85 -15.89 -5.68 -7.59
N ALA A 86 -14.86 -5.08 -8.18
CA ALA A 86 -13.56 -5.71 -8.42
C ALA A 86 -12.50 -4.80 -7.80
N GLU A 87 -11.79 -5.30 -6.80
CA GLU A 87 -10.63 -4.62 -6.22
C GLU A 87 -9.38 -5.07 -6.95
N ILE A 88 -8.66 -4.12 -7.54
CA ILE A 88 -7.41 -4.35 -8.25
C ILE A 88 -6.24 -3.87 -7.41
N PHE A 89 -5.16 -4.65 -7.41
CA PHE A 89 -3.90 -4.32 -6.77
C PHE A 89 -2.87 -4.18 -7.88
N VAL A 90 -2.57 -2.95 -8.28
CA VAL A 90 -1.58 -2.66 -9.32
C VAL A 90 -0.27 -2.21 -8.66
N PRO A 91 0.90 -2.65 -9.17
CA PRO A 91 2.21 -2.38 -8.56
C PRO A 91 2.57 -0.88 -8.55
N GLU A 92 2.02 -0.10 -9.48
CA GLU A 92 2.23 1.35 -9.57
C GLU A 92 1.46 2.16 -8.50
N SER A 93 0.52 1.54 -7.79
CA SER A 93 -0.34 2.21 -6.80
C SER A 93 -0.03 1.73 -5.39
N GLN A 94 0.09 2.67 -4.46
CA GLN A 94 0.27 2.37 -3.04
C GLN A 94 -0.98 1.74 -2.40
N GLN A 95 -2.16 2.00 -2.98
CA GLN A 95 -3.44 1.48 -2.50
C GLN A 95 -4.17 0.72 -3.60
N SER A 96 -5.01 -0.22 -3.19
CA SER A 96 -5.91 -0.91 -4.11
C SER A 96 -6.97 0.03 -4.69
N VAL A 97 -7.49 -0.32 -5.87
CA VAL A 97 -8.54 0.44 -6.55
C VAL A 97 -9.79 -0.43 -6.66
N ILE A 98 -10.91 0.07 -6.14
CA ILE A 98 -12.20 -0.64 -6.23
C ILE A 98 -12.95 -0.16 -7.47
N LEU A 99 -13.10 -1.04 -8.44
CA LEU A 99 -13.89 -0.83 -9.66
C LEU A 99 -15.33 -1.28 -9.45
N ASN A 100 -16.30 -0.58 -10.06
CA ASN A 100 -17.72 -0.94 -10.01
C ASN A 100 -18.16 -1.58 -11.32
N ARG A 101 -18.96 -2.64 -11.26
CA ARG A 101 -19.51 -3.32 -12.43
C ARG A 101 -20.42 -2.38 -13.21
N THR A 102 -20.29 -2.34 -14.52
CA THR A 102 -21.09 -1.50 -15.41
C THR A 102 -21.99 -2.36 -16.31
N GLY A 103 -23.30 -2.13 -16.26
CA GLY A 103 -24.29 -2.83 -17.09
C GLY A 103 -24.38 -4.33 -16.81
N LYS A 104 -24.86 -5.09 -17.80
CA LYS A 104 -25.01 -6.56 -17.71
C LYS A 104 -23.73 -7.33 -18.07
N GLY A 105 -22.73 -6.66 -18.63
CA GLY A 105 -21.47 -7.28 -19.07
C GLY A 105 -20.49 -7.59 -17.94
N SER A 106 -19.38 -8.23 -18.31
CA SER A 106 -18.23 -8.49 -17.43
C SER A 106 -17.22 -7.34 -17.55
N VAL A 107 -17.67 -6.14 -17.18
CA VAL A 107 -16.86 -4.90 -17.22
C VAL A 107 -16.99 -4.17 -15.89
N TRP A 108 -15.86 -3.78 -15.30
CA TRP A 108 -15.77 -2.98 -14.08
C TRP A 108 -14.92 -1.74 -14.32
N LYS A 109 -15.36 -0.58 -13.82
CA LYS A 109 -14.71 0.72 -14.08
C LYS A 109 -14.58 1.59 -12.83
N ARG A 110 -13.51 2.40 -12.79
CA ARG A 110 -13.35 3.57 -11.90
C ARG A 110 -12.23 4.45 -12.45
N GLY A 111 -12.54 5.73 -12.71
CA GLY A 111 -11.59 6.63 -13.37
C GLY A 111 -11.11 6.02 -14.69
N ASP A 112 -9.80 6.03 -14.91
CA ASP A 112 -9.18 5.51 -16.13
C ASP A 112 -9.04 3.98 -16.15
N TYR A 113 -9.29 3.30 -15.03
CA TYR A 113 -9.17 1.84 -14.96
C TYR A 113 -10.43 1.15 -15.46
N VAL A 114 -10.24 0.19 -16.36
CA VAL A 114 -11.29 -0.69 -16.87
C VAL A 114 -10.81 -2.14 -16.84
N LEU A 115 -11.43 -2.95 -15.99
CA LEU A 115 -11.28 -4.40 -16.00
C LEU A 115 -12.39 -4.99 -16.88
N PHE A 116 -12.03 -5.86 -17.82
CA PHE A 116 -12.98 -6.50 -18.72
C PHE A 116 -12.54 -7.92 -19.07
N VAL A 117 -13.47 -8.71 -19.59
CA VAL A 117 -13.18 -10.06 -20.10
C VAL A 117 -12.98 -9.99 -21.61
N SER A 118 -11.87 -10.54 -22.09
CA SER A 118 -11.56 -10.75 -23.50
C SER A 118 -11.11 -12.19 -23.69
N ASN A 119 -11.69 -12.93 -24.64
CA ASN A 119 -11.36 -14.34 -24.90
C ASN A 119 -11.35 -15.22 -23.63
N LYS A 120 -12.37 -15.07 -22.77
CA LYS A 120 -12.51 -15.77 -21.47
C LYS A 120 -11.42 -15.46 -20.43
N LYS A 121 -10.56 -14.47 -20.68
CA LYS A 121 -9.51 -14.01 -19.77
C LYS A 121 -9.76 -12.59 -19.29
N TYR A 122 -9.29 -12.25 -18.10
CA TYR A 122 -9.37 -10.89 -17.60
C TYR A 122 -8.24 -10.03 -18.17
N ALA A 123 -8.57 -8.79 -18.52
CA ALA A 123 -7.63 -7.77 -18.95
C ALA A 123 -7.95 -6.45 -18.26
N LEU A 124 -6.91 -5.72 -17.89
CA LEU A 124 -6.99 -4.40 -17.27
C LEU A 124 -6.44 -3.36 -18.23
N LYS A 125 -7.25 -2.34 -18.51
CA LYS A 125 -6.85 -1.12 -19.23
C LYS A 125 -6.70 0.05 -18.26
N LYS A 126 -5.81 0.96 -18.62
CA LYS A 126 -5.71 2.32 -18.07
C LYS A 126 -5.74 3.30 -19.25
N GLY A 127 -6.78 4.12 -19.33
CA GLY A 127 -7.09 4.89 -20.54
C GLY A 127 -7.33 3.95 -21.73
N ASN A 128 -6.59 4.14 -22.83
CA ASN A 128 -6.74 3.35 -24.05
C ASN A 128 -5.83 2.11 -24.13
N SER A 129 -4.89 1.96 -23.19
CA SER A 129 -3.85 0.92 -23.24
C SER A 129 -4.21 -0.26 -22.33
N ILE A 130 -4.08 -1.48 -22.84
CA ILE A 130 -4.10 -2.69 -22.01
C ILE A 130 -2.76 -2.76 -21.29
N ILE A 131 -2.80 -2.69 -19.96
CA ILE A 131 -1.61 -2.66 -19.11
C ILE A 131 -1.35 -4.00 -18.43
N PHE A 132 -2.40 -4.80 -18.17
CA PHE A 132 -2.24 -6.15 -17.62
C PHE A 132 -3.24 -7.15 -18.25
N MET A 133 -2.85 -8.42 -18.36
CA MET A 133 -3.70 -9.50 -18.90
C MET A 133 -3.37 -10.86 -18.27
N GLN A 134 -4.37 -11.73 -18.14
CA GLN A 134 -4.24 -13.09 -17.60
C GLN A 134 -3.63 -14.11 -18.59
#